data_AF-A0A8X7VFJ3-F1
#
_entry.id   AF-A0A8X7VFJ3-F1
#
_cell.length_a   1.000
_cell.length_b   1.000
_cell.length_c   1.000
_cell.angle_alpha   90.00
_cell.angle_beta   90.00
_cell.angle_gamma   90.00
#
_symmetry.space_group_name_H-M   'P 1'
#
loop_
_entity.id
_entity.type
_entity.pdbx_description
1 polymer ?
#
loop_
_entity_poly.entity_id
_entity_poly.type
_entity_poly.pdbx_seq_one_letter_code
_entity_poly.pdbx_strand_id
1 'polypeptide(L)'
;MDGEKIYTLDRKQRVHAFDHKTLVWSSLLNGSPLSVFWKECSCVVDGMLYSIDTKCIFDHPIVVFNPEEGFWRPVGLRGKSNPYASCALLRGV
;
A
#
# COMPACT_ATOMS: atom_id res chain seq x y z
N MET A 1 9.56 14.33 -12.25
CA MET A 1 8.13 13.98 -12.09
C MET A 1 7.87 12.78 -12.98
N ASP A 2 8.21 11.60 -12.46
CA ASP A 2 7.94 10.35 -13.16
C ASP A 2 6.42 10.15 -13.13
N GLY A 3 5.81 10.00 -14.31
CA GLY A 3 4.37 10.09 -14.50
C GLY A 3 3.58 9.04 -13.72
N GLU A 4 2.26 9.24 -13.65
CA GLU A 4 1.32 8.28 -13.07
C GLU A 4 1.52 6.89 -13.69
N LYS A 5 1.91 5.92 -12.85
CA LYS A 5 2.05 4.51 -13.22
C LYS A 5 0.89 3.73 -12.63
N ILE A 6 0.41 2.75 -13.38
CA ILE A 6 -0.56 1.77 -12.86
C ILE A 6 0.24 0.63 -12.27
N TYR A 7 0.03 0.38 -10.98
CA TYR A 7 0.61 -0.78 -10.31
C TYR A 7 -0.44 -1.88 -10.22
N THR A 8 -0.02 -3.13 -10.37
CA THR A 8 -0.87 -4.31 -10.12
C THR A 8 -0.06 -5.38 -9.40
N LEU A 9 -0.76 -6.18 -8.60
CA LEU A 9 -0.22 -7.29 -7.85
C LEU A 9 -0.77 -8.59 -8.41
N ASP A 10 0.10 -9.51 -8.83
CA ASP A 10 -0.33 -10.80 -9.34
C ASP A 10 -0.56 -11.84 -8.23
N ARG A 11 -1.08 -13.01 -8.60
CA ARG A 11 -1.34 -14.13 -7.66
C ARG A 11 -0.09 -14.66 -6.97
N LYS A 12 1.11 -14.36 -7.48
CA LYS A 12 2.40 -14.76 -6.92
C LYS A 12 3.05 -13.63 -6.12
N GLN A 13 2.28 -12.59 -5.76
CA GLN A 13 2.76 -11.43 -5.01
C GLN A 13 3.84 -10.63 -5.74
N ARG A 14 3.84 -10.68 -7.08
CA ARG A 14 4.74 -9.88 -7.93
C ARG A 14 4.06 -8.56 -8.27
N VAL A 15 4.81 -7.48 -8.13
CA VAL A 15 4.35 -6.14 -8.50
C VAL A 15 4.73 -5.89 -9.95
N HIS A 16 3.75 -5.47 -10.74
CA HIS A 16 3.96 -4.98 -12.09
C HIS A 16 3.61 -3.50 -12.14
N ALA A 17 4.44 -2.70 -12.80
CA ALA A 17 4.20 -1.29 -13.04
C ALA A 17 4.06 -1.06 -14.55
N PHE A 18 2.94 -0.49 -14.94
CA PHE A 18 2.65 -0.06 -16.30
C PHE A 18 2.89 1.43 -16.43
N ASP A 19 3.74 1.79 -17.37
CA ASP A 19 3.97 3.18 -17.76
C ASP A 19 3.09 3.51 -18.97
N HIS A 20 2.14 4.43 -18.78
CA HIS A 20 1.19 4.80 -19.83
C HIS A 20 1.83 5.60 -20.97
N LYS A 21 2.97 6.25 -20.73
CA LYS A 21 3.68 7.06 -21.74
C LYS A 21 4.45 6.16 -22.69
N THR A 22 5.08 5.12 -22.16
CA THR A 22 5.87 4.17 -22.95
C THR A 22 5.07 2.93 -23.37
N LEU A 23 3.90 2.70 -22.77
CA LEU A 23 3.06 1.50 -22.96
C LEU A 23 3.80 0.20 -22.60
N VAL A 24 4.75 0.27 -21.68
CA VAL A 24 5.59 -0.86 -21.27
C VAL A 24 5.19 -1.34 -19.87
N TRP A 25 5.12 -2.66 -19.73
CA TRP A 25 5.06 -3.34 -18.44
C TRP A 25 6.45 -3.61 -17.91
N SER A 26 6.72 -3.18 -16.68
CA SER A 26 7.89 -3.57 -15.91
C SER A 26 7.49 -4.46 -14.75
N SER A 27 8.23 -5.54 -14.53
CA SER A 27 7.99 -6.44 -13.39
C SER A 27 9.07 -6.22 -12.36
N LEU A 28 8.65 -5.86 -11.13
CA LEU A 28 9.54 -5.84 -9.99
C LEU A 28 9.63 -7.28 -9.48
N LEU A 29 10.66 -8.00 -9.93
CA LEU A 29 10.87 -9.40 -9.61
C LEU A 29 11.27 -9.55 -8.13
N ASN A 30 10.44 -10.30 -7.40
CA ASN A 30 10.63 -10.81 -6.04
C ASN A 30 10.76 -9.76 -4.91
N GLY A 31 9.86 -9.82 -3.93
CA GLY A 31 10.07 -9.20 -2.61
C GLY A 31 10.04 -7.68 -2.58
N SER A 32 9.37 -7.01 -3.53
CA SER A 32 9.11 -5.58 -3.40
C SER A 32 8.42 -5.33 -2.05
N PRO A 33 8.94 -4.43 -1.20
CA PRO A 33 8.31 -4.14 0.08
C PRO A 33 6.82 -3.79 -0.10
N LEU A 34 6.43 -3.20 -1.23
CA LEU A 34 5.06 -2.90 -1.60
C LEU A 34 4.11 -4.11 -1.53
N SER A 35 4.52 -5.33 -1.89
CA SER A 35 3.60 -6.48 -1.86
C SER A 35 3.28 -6.98 -0.44
N VAL A 36 4.10 -6.64 0.56
CA VAL A 36 3.99 -7.19 1.93
C VAL A 36 2.63 -6.91 2.58
N PHE A 37 2.12 -5.68 2.43
CA PHE A 37 0.83 -5.29 3.00
C PHE A 37 -0.22 -4.93 1.95
N TRP A 38 0.07 -5.03 0.65
CA TRP A 38 -0.94 -4.81 -0.37
C TRP A 38 -1.96 -5.96 -0.38
N LYS A 39 -3.20 -5.65 0.00
CA LYS A 39 -4.32 -6.60 0.14
C LYS A 39 -5.59 -6.02 -0.49
N GLU A 40 -6.66 -6.81 -0.53
CA GLU A 40 -7.98 -6.42 -1.07
C GLU A 40 -8.59 -5.19 -0.37
N CYS A 41 -8.25 -4.96 0.90
CA CYS A 41 -8.71 -3.81 1.68
C CYS A 41 -7.81 -2.56 1.55
N SER A 42 -6.78 -2.59 0.71
CA SER A 42 -5.88 -1.45 0.52
C SER A 42 -6.52 -0.35 -0.33
N CYS A 43 -6.13 0.90 -0.07
CA CYS A 43 -6.60 2.05 -0.85
C CYS A 43 -5.49 3.07 -1.09
N VAL A 44 -5.59 3.81 -2.20
CA VAL A 44 -4.67 4.91 -2.50
C VAL A 44 -5.28 6.23 -2.04
N VAL A 45 -4.53 7.00 -1.24
CA VAL A 45 -4.87 8.36 -0.83
C VAL A 45 -3.61 9.22 -1.02
N ASP A 46 -3.75 10.34 -1.73
CA ASP A 46 -2.65 11.27 -2.02
C ASP A 46 -1.38 10.58 -2.56
N GLY A 47 -1.55 9.62 -3.48
CA GLY A 47 -0.46 8.87 -4.09
C GLY A 47 0.21 7.81 -3.20
N MET A 48 -0.25 7.65 -1.95
CA MET A 48 0.27 6.65 -1.01
C MET A 48 -0.70 5.47 -0.87
N LEU A 49 -0.18 4.25 -0.77
CA LEU A 49 -0.98 3.04 -0.59
C LEU A 49 -1.15 2.75 0.91
N TYR A 50 -2.39 2.80 1.40
CA TYR A 50 -2.77 2.46 2.76
C TYR A 50 -3.27 1.03 2.83
N SER A 51 -3.00 0.36 3.95
CA SER A 51 -3.49 -0.99 4.21
C SER A 51 -3.64 -1.28 5.71
N ILE A 52 -4.23 -2.43 6.01
CA ILE A 52 -4.41 -2.94 7.36
C ILE A 52 -3.34 -3.97 7.69
N ASP A 53 -2.56 -3.68 8.72
CA ASP A 53 -1.64 -4.63 9.34
C ASP A 53 -2.39 -5.49 10.36
N THR A 54 -3.01 -6.56 9.87
CA THR A 54 -3.76 -7.52 10.68
C THR A 54 -2.91 -8.25 11.72
N LYS A 55 -1.58 -8.21 11.60
CA LYS A 55 -0.66 -8.82 12.56
C LYS A 55 -0.09 -7.80 13.55
N CYS A 56 -0.38 -6.50 13.35
CA CYS A 56 0.18 -5.40 14.13
C CYS A 56 1.70 -5.49 14.28
N ILE A 57 2.41 -5.84 13.20
CA ILE A 57 3.88 -5.87 13.11
C ILE A 57 4.48 -4.50 13.48
N PHE A 58 3.77 -3.40 13.16
CA PHE A 58 4.18 -2.04 13.52
C PHE A 58 3.47 -1.48 14.76
N ASP A 59 2.91 -2.32 15.63
CA ASP A 59 2.09 -1.93 16.80
C ASP A 59 0.89 -1.01 16.46
N HIS A 60 0.55 -0.94 15.17
CA HIS A 60 -0.48 -0.06 14.65
C HIS A 60 -1.29 -0.74 13.55
N PRO A 61 -2.64 -0.64 13.55
CA PRO A 61 -3.47 -1.38 12.60
C PRO A 61 -3.42 -0.80 11.19
N ILE A 62 -3.04 0.48 11.02
CA ILE A 62 -2.99 1.15 9.73
C ILE A 62 -1.53 1.43 9.36
N VAL A 63 -1.14 0.97 8.17
CA VAL A 63 0.17 1.20 7.57
C VAL A 63 0.02 1.91 6.24
N VAL A 64 1.04 2.67 5.87
CA VAL A 64 1.11 3.40 4.61
C VAL A 64 2.43 3.13 3.90
N PHE A 65 2.37 2.96 2.58
CA PHE A 65 3.52 2.86 1.70
C PHE A 65 3.61 4.11 0.84
N ASN A 66 4.74 4.82 0.95
CA ASN A 66 5.09 5.90 0.04
C ASN A 66 5.96 5.32 -1.09
N PRO A 67 5.51 5.33 -2.37
CA PRO A 67 6.30 4.85 -3.50
C PRO A 67 7.65 5.55 -3.67
N GLU A 68 7.78 6.80 -3.23
CA GLU A 68 9.05 7.55 -3.29
C GLU A 68 10.05 7.08 -2.23
N GLU A 69 9.56 6.64 -1.07
CA GLU A 69 10.38 6.13 0.04
C GLU A 69 10.67 4.63 -0.10
N GLY A 70 9.77 3.86 -0.70
CA GLY A 70 9.96 2.44 -0.98
C GLY A 70 9.77 1.51 0.22
N PHE A 71 9.20 1.98 1.33
CA PHE A 71 8.92 1.17 2.53
C PHE A 71 7.57 1.48 3.18
N TRP A 72 7.09 0.56 4.02
CA TRP A 72 5.87 0.72 4.83
C TRP A 72 6.19 1.37 6.17
N ARG A 73 5.27 2.21 6.66
CA ARG A 73 5.34 2.82 7.98
C ARG A 73 3.98 2.85 8.67
N PRO A 74 3.91 2.82 10.01
CA PRO A 74 2.66 3.02 10.72
C PRO A 74 2.14 4.44 10.50
N VAL A 75 0.83 4.58 10.37
CA VAL A 75 0.18 5.90 10.37
C VAL A 75 0.02 6.35 11.81
N GLY A 76 0.49 7.55 12.16
CA GLY A 76 0.24 8.10 13.50
C GLY A 76 -1.22 8.50 13.66
N LEU A 77 -2.09 7.61 14.15
CA LEU A 77 -3.44 8.01 14.54
C LEU A 77 -3.37 8.81 15.84
N ARG A 78 -4.00 9.99 15.87
CA ARG A 78 -4.27 10.72 17.12
C ARG A 78 -5.38 9.98 17.87
N GLY A 79 -5.01 9.03 18.74
CA GLY A 79 -5.93 8.27 19.59
C GLY A 79 -5.32 6.95 20.06
N LYS A 80 -5.76 6.42 21.21
CA LYS A 80 -5.28 5.12 21.72
C LYS A 80 -5.63 4.02 20.72
N SER A 81 -4.62 3.30 20.22
CA SER A 81 -4.82 2.12 19.37
C SER A 81 -5.47 0.99 20.19
N ASN A 82 -6.56 0.43 19.70
CA ASN A 82 -7.08 -0.87 20.13
C ASN A 82 -6.78 -1.87 19.01
N PRO A 83 -5.89 -2.85 19.23
CA PRO A 83 -5.49 -3.82 18.19
C PRO A 83 -6.62 -4.75 17.75
N TYR A 84 -7.76 -4.76 18.46
CA TYR A 84 -8.95 -5.55 18.11
C TYR A 84 -10.05 -4.74 17.41
N ALA A 85 -9.83 -3.45 17.13
CA ALA A 85 -10.81 -2.64 16.44
C ALA A 85 -10.83 -2.97 14.93
N SER A 86 -12.00 -3.34 14.42
CA SER A 86 -12.25 -3.40 12.98
C SER A 86 -12.14 -2.00 12.39
N CYS A 87 -11.20 -1.79 11.46
CA CYS A 87 -11.02 -0.52 10.78
C CYS A 87 -11.86 -0.52 9.50
N ALA A 88 -12.74 0.47 9.35
CA ALA A 88 -13.42 0.74 8.09
C ALA A 88 -12.94 2.09 7.55
N LEU A 89 -12.47 2.11 6.29
CA LEU A 89 -12.30 3.36 5.56
C LEU A 89 -13.67 3.80 5.05
N LEU A 90 -14.24 4.81 5.71
CA LEU A 90 -15.40 5.52 5.16
C LEU A 90 -14.88 6.45 4.05
N ARG A 91 -15.30 6.21 2.80
CA ARG A 91 -15.14 7.22 1.74
C ARG A 91 -15.98 8.43 2.15
N GLY A 92 -15.33 9.56 2.41
CA GLY A 92 -16.00 10.85 2.45
C GLY A 92 -16.53 11.17 1.06
N VAL A 93 -17.84 11.43 0.97
CA VAL A 93 -18.53 11.91 -0.24
C VAL A 93 -18.31 13.40 -0.37
#